data_AF-A0A316V7M6-F1
#
_entry.id   AF-A0A316V7M6-F1
#
_cell.length_a   1.000
_cell.length_b   1.000
_cell.length_c   1.000
_cell.angle_alpha   90.00
_cell.angle_beta   90.00
_cell.angle_gamma   90.00
#
_symmetry.space_group_name_H-M   'P 1'
#
loop_
_entity.id
_entity.type
_entity.pdbx_description
1 polymer ?
#
loop_
_entity_poly.entity_id
_entity_poly.type
_entity_poly.pdbx_seq_one_letter_code
_entity_poly.pdbx_strand_id
1 'polypeptide(L)'
;MVVRIRLARHGSRNNPFYHLVAIRDKAARDARPIEKLGEYDPIPRPKENANQPVQAWQQVGVSLTESAPSFRKSDLDKPILSSGLEKFDATKLEKRIEWNVNRIHHWLSVGAQPSKPVARLLDRVSILML
;
A
#
# COMPACT_ATOMS: atom_id res chain seq x y z
N MET A 1 14.22 20.15 -24.27
CA MET A 1 14.00 19.85 -22.84
C MET A 1 13.26 18.52 -22.74
N VAL A 2 13.78 17.52 -22.03
CA VAL A 2 13.11 16.20 -21.92
C VAL A 2 12.63 16.00 -20.48
N VAL A 3 11.34 15.72 -20.33
CA VAL A 3 10.72 15.36 -19.04
C VAL A 3 10.68 13.84 -18.93
N ARG A 4 10.96 13.34 -17.74
CA ARG A 4 10.89 11.91 -17.42
C ARG A 4 10.05 11.66 -16.21
N ILE A 5 9.32 10.55 -16.27
CA ILE A 5 8.59 10.02 -15.13
C ILE A 5 9.48 8.99 -14.44
N ARG A 6 9.92 9.28 -13.21
CA ARG A 6 10.86 8.42 -12.48
C ARG A 6 10.50 8.28 -11.00
N LEU A 7 11.12 7.31 -10.35
CA LEU A 7 11.00 7.12 -8.90
C LEU A 7 12.05 7.96 -8.16
N ALA A 8 11.61 8.98 -7.43
CA ALA A 8 12.44 9.68 -6.44
C ALA A 8 12.44 8.87 -5.14
N ARG A 9 13.60 8.69 -4.52
CA ARG A 9 13.71 7.89 -3.28
C ARG A 9 13.49 8.77 -2.07
N HIS A 10 12.65 8.26 -1.19
CA HIS A 10 12.40 8.77 0.15
C HIS A 10 12.55 7.63 1.15
N GLY A 11 12.31 7.96 2.43
CA GLY A 11 12.44 7.03 3.53
C GLY A 11 13.89 6.91 4.02
N SER A 12 14.08 6.02 4.99
CA SER A 12 15.36 5.81 5.65
C SER A 12 16.11 4.59 5.07
N ARG A 13 17.31 4.34 5.57
CA ARG A 13 18.04 3.11 5.27
C ARG A 13 17.17 1.91 5.69
N ASN A 14 17.09 0.89 4.83
CA ASN A 14 16.28 -0.32 5.01
C ASN A 14 14.75 -0.12 5.08
N ASN A 15 14.26 1.11 4.89
CA ASN A 15 12.83 1.41 4.77
C ASN A 15 12.61 2.36 3.56
N PRO A 16 12.82 1.86 2.33
CA PRO A 16 12.71 2.68 1.13
C PRO A 16 11.25 3.00 0.82
N PHE A 17 11.00 4.28 0.52
CA PHE A 17 9.73 4.76 -0.02
C PHE A 17 10.00 5.48 -1.33
N TYR A 18 9.07 5.44 -2.29
CA TYR A 18 9.27 6.08 -3.58
C TYR A 18 8.14 7.04 -3.92
N HIS A 19 8.50 8.23 -4.38
CA HIS A 19 7.55 9.11 -5.05
C HIS A 19 7.67 8.91 -6.56
N LEU A 20 6.54 8.74 -7.23
CA LEU A 20 6.47 8.82 -8.68
C LEU A 20 6.44 10.30 -9.06
N VAL A 21 7.42 10.77 -9.83
CA VAL A 21 7.58 12.20 -10.14
C VAL A 21 7.81 12.46 -11.63
N ALA A 22 7.25 13.55 -12.13
CA ALA A 22 7.63 14.16 -13.40
C ALA A 22 8.72 15.21 -13.15
N ILE A 23 9.88 15.04 -13.79
CA ILE A 23 11.03 15.92 -13.59
C ILE A 23 11.89 16.00 -14.85
N ARG A 24 12.71 17.05 -14.95
CA ARG A 24 13.70 17.20 -16.03
C ARG A 24 14.72 16.05 -15.97
N ASP A 25 15.05 15.47 -17.12
CA ASP A 25 15.95 14.31 -17.23
C ASP A 25 17.30 14.52 -16.52
N LYS A 26 17.93 15.69 -16.70
CA LYS A 26 19.24 16.03 -16.13
C LYS A 26 19.22 16.37 -14.63
N ALA A 27 18.05 16.43 -13.99
CA ALA A 27 17.98 16.77 -12.57
C ALA A 27 18.51 15.62 -11.69
N ALA A 28 19.15 15.95 -10.57
CA ALA A 28 19.54 14.96 -9.56
C ALA A 28 18.35 14.13 -9.08
N ARG A 29 18.57 12.86 -8.73
CA ARG A 29 17.52 11.86 -8.46
C ARG A 29 16.38 12.40 -7.60
N ASP A 30 16.73 12.97 -6.44
CA ASP A 30 15.81 13.42 -5.40
C ASP A 30 15.65 14.96 -5.38
N ALA A 31 15.99 15.63 -6.49
CA ALA A 31 15.75 17.05 -6.65
C ALA A 31 14.25 17.37 -6.69
N ARG A 32 13.90 18.65 -6.44
CA ARG A 32 12.52 19.13 -6.49
C ARG A 32 11.89 18.81 -7.87
N PRO A 33 10.82 18.00 -7.93
CA PRO A 33 10.18 17.65 -9.18
C PRO A 33 9.31 18.79 -9.70
N ILE A 34 8.91 18.68 -10.97
CA ILE A 34 7.88 19.55 -11.56
C ILE A 34 6.53 19.20 -10.92
N GLU A 35 6.25 17.89 -10.82
CA GLU A 35 5.01 17.38 -10.25
C GLU A 35 5.23 16.01 -9.58
N LYS A 36 4.58 15.79 -8.44
CA LYS A 36 4.46 14.47 -7.82
C LYS A 36 3.18 13.80 -8.33
N LEU A 37 3.34 12.66 -8.99
CA LEU A 37 2.26 11.91 -9.61
C LEU A 37 1.72 10.80 -8.70
N GLY A 38 2.48 10.38 -7.70
CA GLY A 38 2.05 9.35 -6.77
C GLY A 38 3.13 8.88 -5.82
N GLU A 39 2.82 7.77 -5.15
CA GLU A 39 3.61 7.10 -4.14
C GLU A 39 3.64 5.60 -4.39
N TYR A 40 4.78 4.99 -4.07
CA TYR A 40 4.99 3.56 -4.19
C TYR A 40 5.75 3.06 -2.96
N ASP A 41 5.11 2.12 -2.27
CA ASP A 41 5.72 1.35 -1.20
C ASP A 41 6.16 -0.02 -1.74
N PRO A 42 7.48 -0.29 -1.81
CA PRO A 42 7.99 -1.55 -2.32
C PRO A 42 7.83 -2.71 -1.32
N ILE A 43 7.62 -2.41 -0.03
CA ILE A 43 7.50 -3.41 1.02
C ILE A 43 6.03 -3.89 1.05
N PRO A 44 5.76 -5.18 0.81
CA PRO A 44 4.41 -5.67 0.80
C PRO A 44 3.89 -5.74 2.24
N ARG A 45 2.73 -5.13 2.48
CA ARG A 45 2.08 -5.13 3.79
C ARG A 45 0.80 -5.96 3.73
N PRO A 46 0.35 -6.53 4.85
CA PRO A 46 -0.98 -7.08 4.91
C PRO A 46 -1.97 -5.97 4.52
N LYS A 47 -2.87 -6.25 3.58
CA LYS A 47 -3.96 -5.31 3.29
C LYS A 47 -4.77 -5.14 4.56
N GLU A 48 -4.82 -3.91 5.06
CA GLU A 48 -5.75 -3.57 6.11
C GLU A 48 -7.16 -3.70 5.53
N ASN A 49 -7.90 -4.70 5.99
CA ASN A 49 -9.31 -4.80 5.67
C ASN A 49 -9.97 -3.62 6.39
N ALA A 50 -10.27 -2.53 5.66
CA ALA A 50 -10.91 -1.32 6.22
C ALA A 50 -12.23 -1.61 6.99
N ASN A 51 -12.73 -2.84 6.96
CA ASN A 51 -13.93 -3.33 7.64
C ASN A 51 -13.69 -4.22 8.88
N GLN A 52 -12.45 -4.41 9.35
CA GLN A 52 -12.15 -5.21 10.56
C GLN A 52 -11.37 -4.36 11.56
N PRO A 53 -12.08 -3.73 12.51
CA PRO A 53 -12.48 -4.47 13.71
C PRO A 53 -13.96 -4.35 14.12
N VAL A 54 -14.77 -3.50 13.48
CA VAL A 54 -16.11 -3.13 14.02
C VAL A 54 -17.10 -4.30 14.06
N GLN A 55 -17.02 -5.24 13.11
CA GLN A 55 -17.92 -6.40 13.05
C GLN A 55 -17.53 -7.53 14.03
N ALA A 56 -16.25 -7.66 14.35
CA ALA A 56 -15.75 -8.73 15.24
C ALA A 56 -16.25 -8.55 16.69
N TRP A 57 -16.41 -7.30 17.14
CA TRP A 57 -16.98 -6.97 18.46
C TRP A 57 -18.51 -7.00 18.50
N GLN A 58 -19.20 -7.11 17.36
CA GLN A 58 -20.66 -7.22 17.30
C GLN A 58 -21.13 -8.69 17.36
N GLN A 59 -20.34 -9.62 16.83
CA GLN A 59 -20.67 -11.05 16.89
C GLN A 59 -20.34 -11.70 18.24
N VAL A 60 -19.31 -11.19 18.91
CA VAL A 60 -19.12 -11.45 20.35
C VAL A 60 -20.13 -10.56 21.07
N GLY A 61 -21.29 -11.08 21.42
CA GLY A 61 -22.39 -10.33 22.03
C GLY A 61 -22.04 -9.67 23.36
N VAL A 62 -21.23 -8.62 23.35
CA VAL A 62 -20.95 -7.74 24.48
C VAL A 62 -22.04 -6.68 24.48
N SER A 63 -23.16 -7.01 25.12
CA SER A 63 -24.09 -6.00 25.59
C SER A 63 -23.32 -5.08 26.53
N LEU A 64 -23.33 -3.77 26.28
CA LEU A 64 -22.60 -2.72 27.02
C LEU A 64 -23.09 -2.51 28.47
N THR A 65 -23.62 -3.55 29.10
CA THR A 65 -24.12 -3.52 30.47
C THR A 65 -23.30 -4.48 31.32
N GLU A 66 -22.33 -3.86 32.01
CA GLU A 66 -21.70 -4.27 33.26
C GLU A 66 -20.77 -5.50 33.28
N SER A 67 -19.52 -5.21 33.65
CA SER A 67 -18.43 -6.12 34.04
C SER A 67 -17.77 -6.90 32.91
N ALA A 68 -16.62 -6.41 32.45
CA ALA A 68 -15.67 -7.24 31.70
C ALA A 68 -15.35 -8.50 32.54
N PRO A 69 -15.39 -9.72 31.95
CA PRO A 69 -15.16 -10.93 32.71
C PRO A 69 -13.74 -10.89 33.26
N SER A 70 -13.60 -11.13 34.57
CA SER A 70 -12.30 -11.23 35.22
C SER A 70 -11.54 -12.37 34.54
N PHE A 71 -10.40 -12.08 33.91
CA PHE A 71 -9.56 -13.09 33.27
C PHE A 71 -9.06 -14.08 34.35
N ARG A 72 -9.52 -15.34 34.29
CA ARG A 72 -9.15 -16.37 35.26
C ARG A 72 -8.02 -17.22 34.70
N LYS A 73 -7.11 -17.65 35.56
CA LYS A 73 -5.95 -18.47 35.19
C LYS A 73 -6.35 -19.80 34.52
N SER A 74 -7.55 -20.31 34.80
CA SER A 74 -8.17 -21.49 34.19
C SER A 74 -8.60 -21.30 32.73
N ASP A 75 -8.66 -20.06 32.24
CA ASP A 75 -8.95 -19.77 30.84
C ASP A 75 -7.75 -20.06 29.92
N LEU A 76 -6.56 -20.23 30.51
CA LEU A 76 -5.32 -20.60 29.80
C LEU A 76 -5.28 -22.08 29.40
N ASP A 77 -6.08 -22.94 30.06
CA ASP A 77 -6.10 -24.39 29.86
C ASP A 77 -7.22 -24.86 28.91
N LYS A 78 -8.02 -23.93 28.38
CA LYS A 78 -9.00 -24.25 27.33
C LYS A 78 -8.23 -24.58 26.05
N PRO A 79 -8.53 -25.68 25.34
CA PRO A 79 -7.92 -25.94 24.05
C PRO A 79 -8.30 -24.76 23.15
N ILE A 80 -7.30 -23.95 22.83
CA ILE A 80 -7.40 -22.91 21.82
C ILE A 80 -7.96 -23.63 20.60
N LEU A 81 -9.19 -23.30 20.16
CA LEU A 81 -9.85 -23.99 19.05
C LEU A 81 -8.91 -24.02 17.84
N SER A 82 -8.15 -25.09 17.69
CA SER A 82 -7.27 -25.32 16.54
C SER A 82 -8.04 -25.91 15.36
N SER A 83 -9.30 -26.29 15.58
CA SER A 83 -10.20 -26.88 14.58
C SER A 83 -11.13 -25.89 13.89
N GLY A 84 -11.10 -24.61 14.31
CA GLY A 84 -11.98 -23.54 13.81
C GLY A 84 -11.23 -22.31 13.30
N LEU A 85 -9.93 -22.42 13.03
CA LEU A 85 -9.29 -21.55 12.07
C LEU A 85 -9.74 -22.04 10.69
N GLU A 86 -10.92 -21.57 10.24
CA GLU A 86 -11.07 -21.38 8.81
C GLU A 86 -9.80 -20.71 8.33
N LYS A 87 -9.23 -21.23 7.26
CA LYS A 87 -8.04 -20.67 6.63
C LYS A 87 -8.43 -19.27 6.17
N PHE A 88 -8.41 -18.29 7.06
CA PHE A 88 -8.35 -16.89 6.71
C PHE A 88 -7.17 -16.81 5.78
N ASP A 89 -7.45 -16.60 4.50
CA ASP A 89 -6.46 -16.56 3.43
C ASP A 89 -5.22 -15.89 3.97
N ALA A 90 -4.15 -16.68 4.13
CA ALA A 90 -2.90 -16.23 4.70
C ALA A 90 -2.58 -14.88 4.07
N THR A 91 -2.55 -13.86 4.91
CA THR A 91 -2.83 -12.46 4.58
C THR A 91 -2.14 -12.06 3.29
N LYS A 92 -2.91 -11.82 2.23
CA LYS A 92 -2.34 -11.45 0.93
C LYS A 92 -1.50 -10.18 1.10
N LEU A 93 -0.18 -10.36 1.08
CA LEU A 93 0.78 -9.26 1.22
C LEU A 93 0.79 -8.50 -0.10
N GLU A 94 0.39 -7.24 -0.06
CA GLU A 94 0.31 -6.41 -1.26
C GLU A 94 1.19 -5.16 -1.14
N LYS A 95 1.73 -4.73 -2.28
CA LYS A 95 2.49 -3.49 -2.37
C LYS A 95 1.52 -2.33 -2.57
N ARG A 96 1.66 -1.29 -1.76
CA ARG A 96 0.82 -0.09 -1.87
C ARG A 96 1.32 0.80 -3.01
N ILE A 97 0.40 1.14 -3.90
CA ILE A 97 0.62 2.09 -4.99
C ILE A 97 -0.57 3.04 -4.97
N GLU A 98 -0.30 4.34 -4.83
CA GLU A 98 -1.31 5.38 -4.89
C GLU A 98 -0.85 6.48 -5.84
N TRP A 99 -1.61 6.76 -6.88
CA TRP A 99 -1.20 7.72 -7.90
C TRP A 99 -2.36 8.41 -8.59
N ASN A 100 -2.07 9.53 -9.24
CA ASN A 100 -3.02 10.28 -10.06
C ASN A 100 -2.90 9.83 -11.52
N VAL A 101 -3.79 8.92 -11.92
CA VAL A 101 -3.83 8.32 -13.26
C VAL A 101 -3.97 9.39 -14.35
N ASN A 102 -4.87 10.38 -14.16
CA ASN A 102 -5.10 11.46 -15.12
C ASN A 102 -3.83 12.27 -15.39
N ARG A 103 -3.07 12.57 -14.34
CA ARG A 103 -1.81 13.31 -14.48
C ARG A 103 -0.72 12.46 -15.13
N ILE A 104 -0.64 11.17 -14.82
CA ILE A 104 0.28 10.25 -15.49
C ILE A 104 -0.02 10.22 -17.01
N HIS A 105 -1.28 10.04 -17.40
CA HIS A 105 -1.66 10.04 -18.82
C HIS A 105 -1.34 11.36 -19.51
N HIS A 106 -1.61 12.50 -18.86
CA HIS A 106 -1.21 13.80 -19.39
C HIS A 106 0.30 13.87 -19.65
N TRP A 107 1.13 13.46 -18.69
CA TRP A 107 2.58 13.50 -18.85
C TRP A 107 3.08 12.54 -19.95
N LEU A 108 2.50 11.35 -20.05
CA LEU A 108 2.80 10.42 -21.14
C LEU A 108 2.39 11.00 -22.50
N SER A 109 1.21 11.63 -22.58
CA SER A 109 0.68 12.26 -23.80
C SER A 109 1.56 13.43 -24.29
N VAL A 110 2.12 14.25 -23.39
CA VAL A 110 3.09 15.29 -23.77
C VAL A 110 4.49 14.74 -24.11
N GLY A 111 4.67 13.41 -24.09
CA GLY A 111 5.91 12.73 -24.48
C GLY A 111 6.90 12.50 -23.34
N ALA A 112 6.49 12.62 -22.07
CA ALA A 112 7.38 12.31 -20.96
C ALA A 112 7.70 10.81 -20.94
N GLN A 113 9.00 10.50 -20.89
CA GLN A 113 9.45 9.11 -20.97
C GLN A 113 9.52 8.47 -19.58
N PRO A 114 8.81 7.36 -19.32
CA PRO A 114 8.92 6.66 -18.05
C PRO A 114 10.28 5.95 -17.95
N SER A 115 10.87 5.95 -16.75
CA SER A 115 12.02 5.09 -16.46
C SER A 115 11.62 3.61 -16.46
N LYS A 116 12.56 2.67 -16.71
CA LYS A 116 12.31 1.22 -16.74
C LYS A 116 11.51 0.67 -15.53
N PRO A 117 11.80 1.02 -14.27
CA PRO A 117 10.99 0.55 -13.15
C PRO A 117 9.57 1.16 -13.14
N VAL A 118 9.41 2.41 -13.59
CA VAL A 118 8.09 3.05 -13.71
C VAL A 118 7.27 2.37 -14.79
N ALA A 119 7.84 2.13 -15.98
CA ALA A 119 7.16 1.43 -17.07
C ALA A 119 6.62 0.08 -16.57
N ARG A 120 7.45 -0.71 -15.90
CA ARG A 120 7.05 -2.00 -15.30
C ARG A 120 5.93 -1.90 -14.27
N LEU A 121 5.85 -0.80 -13.51
CA LEU A 121 4.76 -0.57 -12.55
C LEU A 121 3.47 -0.21 -13.28
N LEU A 122 3.55 0.65 -14.30
CA LEU A 122 2.40 1.04 -15.12
C LEU A 122 1.83 -0.15 -15.92
N ASP A 123 2.70 -1.02 -16.44
CA ASP A 123 2.32 -2.26 -17.14
C ASP A 123 1.51 -3.19 -16.23
N ARG A 124 1.91 -3.33 -14.96
CA ARG A 124 1.22 -4.18 -13.98
C ARG A 124 -0.18 -3.70 -13.61
N VAL A 125 -0.45 -2.42 -13.80
CA VAL A 125 -1.75 -1.80 -13.49
C VAL A 125 -2.54 -1.51 -14.78
N SER A 126 -2.07 -2.04 -15.92
CA SER A 126 -2.71 -1.89 -17.24
C SER A 126 -2.88 -0.45 -17.72
N ILE A 127 -2.12 0.51 -17.16
CA ILE A 127 -2.20 1.94 -17.53
C ILE A 127 -1.54 2.21 -18.89
N LEU A 128 -0.61 1.35 -19.31
CA LEU A 128 0.12 1.46 -20.58
C LEU A 128 -0.62 0.86 -21.79
N MET A 129 -1.82 0.32 -21.61
CA MET A 129 -2.59 -0.39 -22.66
C MET A 129 -3.72 0.45 -23.29
N LEU A 130 -3.76 1.76 -23.05
CA LEU A 130 -4.70 2.73 -23.63
C LEU A 130 -3.93 3.82 -24.38
#